data_AF-A0A2V4XX60-F1
#
_entry.id   AF-A0A2V4XX60-F1
#
_cell.length_a   1.000
_cell.length_b   1.000
_cell.length_c   1.000
_cell.angle_alpha   90.00
_cell.angle_beta   90.00
_cell.angle_gamma   90.00
#
_symmetry.space_group_name_H-M   'P 1'
#
loop_
_entity.id
_entity.type
_entity.pdbx_description
1 polymer ?
#
loop_
_entity_poly.entity_id
_entity_poly.type
_entity_poly.pdbx_seq_one_letter_code
_entity_poly.pdbx_strand_id
1 'polypeptide(L)' 'MNLLITLLQDVDINEKLKDAPDSSYGIGVFIGTLLPFVLLVAIAYAVYRYNKNRFKEE' A
#
# COMPACT_ATOMS: atom_id res chain seq x y z
N MET A 1 -17.30 -1.73 -8.04
CA MET A 1 -17.11 -0.29 -8.30
C MET A 1 -16.50 0.46 -7.12
N ASN A 2 -16.89 0.18 -5.86
CA ASN A 2 -16.47 1.00 -4.70
C ASN A 2 -15.01 0.84 -4.26
N LEU A 3 -14.35 -0.30 -4.54
CA LEU A 3 -13.00 -0.59 -4.03
C LEU A 3 -11.90 0.23 -4.70
N LEU A 4 -12.12 0.65 -5.95
CA LEU A 4 -11.23 1.58 -6.65
C LEU A 4 -11.39 3.01 -6.12
N ILE A 5 -12.62 3.39 -5.74
CA ILE A 5 -12.93 4.72 -5.22
C ILE A 5 -12.29 4.92 -3.83
N THR A 6 -12.25 3.88 -2.99
CA THR A 6 -11.56 3.94 -1.69
C THR A 6 -10.04 4.10 -1.80
N LEU A 7 -9.44 3.69 -2.94
CA LEU A 7 -8.01 3.87 -3.20
C LEU A 7 -7.68 5.25 -3.79
N LEU A 8 -8.68 5.93 -4.36
CA LEU A 8 -8.57 7.24 -5.03
C LEU A 8 -9.17 8.37 -4.20
N GLN A 9 -9.58 8.10 -2.94
CA GLN A 9 -10.00 9.16 -2.04
C GLN A 9 -8.82 10.07 -1.73
N ASP A 10 -9.03 11.38 -1.87
CA ASP A 10 -8.10 12.38 -1.38
C ASP A 10 -8.10 12.30 0.14
N VAL A 11 -7.00 11.83 0.72
CA VAL A 11 -6.84 11.69 2.17
C VAL A 11 -5.83 12.74 2.59
N ASP A 12 -6.27 13.77 3.31
CA ASP A 12 -5.34 14.74 3.88
C ASP A 12 -4.58 14.09 5.04
N ILE A 13 -3.38 13.59 4.72
CA ILE A 13 -2.48 12.92 5.67
C ILE A 13 -1.99 13.94 6.72
N ASN A 14 -1.82 15.21 6.33
CA ASN A 14 -1.32 16.23 7.25
C ASN A 14 -2.37 16.54 8.32
N GLU A 15 -3.64 16.62 7.94
CA GLU A 15 -4.75 16.77 8.88
C GLU A 15 -4.82 15.57 9.84
N LYS A 16 -4.72 14.34 9.32
CA LYS A 16 -4.72 13.13 10.16
C LYS A 16 -3.53 13.01 11.10
N LEU A 17 -2.36 13.51 10.71
CA LEU A 17 -1.19 13.55 11.57
C LEU A 17 -1.30 14.64 12.64
N LYS A 18 -1.89 15.79 12.30
CA LYS A 18 -2.14 16.90 13.23
C LYS A 18 -3.17 16.53 14.30
N ASP A 19 -4.19 15.77 13.93
CA ASP A 19 -5.26 15.32 14.82
C ASP A 19 -4.93 14.00 15.54
N ALA A 20 -3.71 13.49 15.37
CA ALA A 20 -3.27 12.26 16.01
C ALA A 20 -3.25 12.43 17.56
N PRO A 21 -3.94 11.56 18.32
CA PRO A 21 -4.02 11.65 19.78
C PRO A 21 -2.68 11.37 20.47
N ASP A 22 -1.80 10.63 19.80
CA ASP A 22 -0.45 10.32 20.28
C ASP A 22 0.49 10.02 19.10
N SER A 23 1.78 9.89 19.42
CA SER A 23 2.82 9.59 18.42
C SER A 23 2.68 8.21 17.79
N SER A 24 2.13 7.23 18.51
CA SER A 24 1.95 5.86 18.00
C SER A 24 0.85 5.80 16.93
N TYR A 25 -0.23 6.55 17.13
CA TYR A 25 -1.28 6.73 16.14
C TYR A 25 -0.75 7.43 14.88
N GLY A 26 0.05 8.49 15.04
CA GLY A 26 0.68 9.18 13.91
C GLY A 26 1.60 8.27 13.08
N ILE A 27 2.36 7.39 13.74
CA ILE A 27 3.16 6.36 13.07
C ILE A 27 2.25 5.38 12.31
N GLY A 28 1.13 4.98 12.90
CA GLY A 28 0.12 4.15 12.24
C GLY A 28 -0.45 4.79 10.98
N VAL A 29 -0.79 6.09 11.03
CA VAL A 29 -1.24 6.86 9.86
C VAL A 29 -0.16 6.87 8.78
N PHE A 30 1.08 7.16 9.14
CA PHE A 30 2.21 7.21 8.20
C PHE A 30 2.51 5.84 7.56
N ILE A 31 2.48 4.75 8.32
CA ILE A 31 2.66 3.40 7.77
C ILE A 31 1.47 3.03 6.88
N GLY A 32 0.26 3.42 7.29
CA GLY A 32 -0.98 3.18 6.55
C GLY A 32 -0.96 3.78 5.14
N THR A 33 -0.32 4.93 4.94
CA THR A 33 -0.22 5.57 3.62
C THR A 33 0.80 4.88 2.71
N LEU A 34 1.79 4.20 3.28
CA LEU A 34 2.80 3.44 2.53
C LEU A 34 2.33 2.01 2.16
N LEU A 35 1.36 1.45 2.90
CA LEU A 35 0.83 0.10 2.69
C LEU A 35 0.40 -0.19 1.23
N PRO A 36 -0.32 0.70 0.52
CA PRO A 36 -0.69 0.47 -0.88
C PRO A 36 0.52 0.23 -1.79
N PHE A 37 1.63 0.95 -1.57
CA PHE A 37 2.85 0.77 -2.35
C PHE A 37 3.54 -0.56 -2.04
N VAL A 38 3.61 -0.93 -0.76
CA VAL A 38 4.15 -2.23 -0.34
C VAL A 38 3.33 -3.37 -0.95
N LEU A 39 2.00 -3.23 -1.00
CA LEU A 39 1.12 -4.19 -1.65
C LEU A 39 1.43 -4.32 -3.14
N LEU A 40 1.62 -3.21 -3.86
CA LEU A 40 2.01 -3.25 -5.28
C LEU A 40 3.36 -3.97 -5.49
N VAL A 41 4.34 -3.70 -4.64
CA VAL A 41 5.65 -4.40 -4.69
C VAL A 41 5.49 -5.89 -4.43
N ALA A 42 4.67 -6.28 -3.46
CA ALA A 42 4.39 -7.69 -3.16
C ALA A 42 3.70 -8.40 -4.34
N ILE A 43 2.73 -7.74 -4.99
CA ILE A 43 2.08 -8.26 -6.19
C ILE A 43 3.09 -8.41 -7.33
N ALA A 44 3.91 -7.39 -7.59
CA ALA A 44 4.95 -7.45 -8.61
C ALA A 44 5.94 -8.60 -8.36
N TYR A 45 6.37 -8.78 -7.11
CA TYR A 45 7.22 -9.90 -6.71
C TYR A 45 6.54 -11.26 -6.90
N ALA A 46 5.25 -11.37 -6.54
CA ALA A 46 4.48 -12.59 -6.73
C ALA A 46 4.35 -12.96 -8.22
N VAL A 47 4.04 -11.97 -9.07
CA VAL A 47 3.98 -12.13 -10.53
C VAL A 47 5.34 -12.55 -11.08
N TYR A 48 6.42 -11.87 -10.69
CA TYR A 48 7.78 -12.23 -11.07
C TYR A 48 8.09 -13.68 -10.66
N ARG A 49 7.82 -14.06 -9.42
CA ARG A 49 8.11 -15.40 -8.90
C ARG A 49 7.30 -16.49 -9.62
N TYR A 50 6.02 -16.24 -9.90
CA TYR A 50 5.16 -17.18 -10.62
C TYR A 50 5.65 -17.37 -12.06
N ASN A 51 6.03 -16.28 -12.74
CA ASN A 51 6.46 -16.34 -14.13
C ASN A 51 7.92 -16.79 -14.30
N LYS A 52 8.79 -16.56 -13.31
CA LYS A 52 10.21 -16.93 -13.36
C LYS A 52 10.45 -18.43 -13.58
N ASN A 53 9.53 -19.28 -13.09
CA ASN A 53 9.62 -20.72 -13.30
C ASN A 53 8.99 -21.21 -14.61
N ARG A 54 8.27 -20.34 -15.35
CA ARG A 54 7.71 -20.68 -16.66
C ARG A 54 8.66 -20.40 -17.83
N PHE A 55 9.70 -19.57 -17.62
CA PHE A 55 10.76 -19.30 -18.60
C PHE A 55 12.00 -20.21 -18.46
N LYS A 56 11.89 -21.30 -17.68
CA LYS A 56 12.98 -22.29 -17.51
C LYS A 56 12.78 -23.57 -18.32
N GLU A 57 11.71 -23.64 -19.11
CA GLU A 57 11.37 -24.80 -19.95
C GLU A 57 11.56 -24.55 -21.46
N GLU A 58 12.31 -23.52 -21.86
CA GLU A 58 12.89 -23.42 -23.22
C GLU A 58 14.42 -23.55 -23.18
#